data_AF-A0A191UHN4-F1
#
_entry.id   AF-A0A191UHN4-F1
#
_cell.length_a   1.000
_cell.length_b   1.000
_cell.length_c   1.000
_cell.angle_alpha   90.00
_cell.angle_beta   90.00
_cell.angle_gamma   90.00
#
_symmetry.space_group_name_H-M   'P 1'
#
loop_
_entity.id
_entity.type
_entity.pdbx_description
1 polymer ?
#
loop_
_entity_poly.entity_id
_entity_poly.type
_entity_poly.pdbx_seq_one_letter_code
_entity_poly.pdbx_strand_id
1 'polypeptide(L)'
;MYLTEADFNFQSDNADLKDKAENIVNFTSSVLLDLSDEDIDAIKHVEDIFASLQDSLFSNSDTILRSERLGFTEDDRKKLDELQIILLDKWKEFGFTVSFFHRLYQIQRQMNDSELNANQKERLDLLFQILNEQKTLVIAFNVMSSKDSPVILDVDEYM
;
A
#
# COMPACT_ATOMS: atom_id res chain seq x y z
N MET A 1 -13.31 3.04 9.55
CA MET A 1 -13.79 4.34 9.03
C MET A 1 -12.76 4.89 8.06
N TYR A 2 -13.15 5.43 6.91
CA TYR A 2 -12.22 5.76 5.81
C TYR A 2 -11.39 7.03 6.07
N LEU A 3 -10.16 7.08 5.54
CA LEU A 3 -9.31 8.27 5.54
C LEU A 3 -9.81 9.31 4.53
N THR A 4 -9.88 10.55 4.98
CA THR A 4 -10.25 11.74 4.20
C THR A 4 -9.01 12.57 3.87
N GLU A 5 -9.11 13.53 2.95
CA GLU A 5 -7.99 14.43 2.64
C GLU A 5 -7.54 15.24 3.86
N ALA A 6 -8.46 15.60 4.75
CA ALA A 6 -8.14 16.31 6.00
C ALA A 6 -7.23 15.50 6.93
N ASP A 7 -7.26 14.16 6.85
CA ASP A 7 -6.41 13.30 7.66
C ASP A 7 -4.93 13.44 7.27
N PHE A 8 -4.64 13.88 6.05
CA PHE A 8 -3.28 14.14 5.57
C PHE A 8 -2.78 15.56 5.89
N ASN A 9 -3.55 16.37 6.63
CA ASN A 9 -3.06 17.66 7.13
C ASN A 9 -2.11 17.46 8.32
N PHE A 10 -0.82 17.71 8.09
CA PHE A 10 0.26 17.52 9.07
C PHE A 10 0.29 18.51 10.23
N GLN A 11 -0.57 19.54 10.21
CA GLN A 11 -0.70 20.51 11.30
C GLN A 11 -1.86 20.19 12.25
N SER A 12 -2.68 19.18 11.93
CA SER A 12 -3.80 18.77 12.76
C SER A 12 -3.35 17.97 13.98
N ASP A 13 -4.18 18.02 15.03
CA ASP A 13 -4.09 17.10 16.15
C ASP A 13 -4.35 15.64 15.72
N ASN A 14 -3.79 14.68 16.46
CA ASN A 14 -3.85 13.26 16.13
C ASN A 14 -4.99 12.51 16.81
N ALA A 15 -5.81 13.12 17.69
CA ALA A 15 -6.87 12.43 18.44
C ALA A 15 -7.86 11.70 17.52
N ASP A 16 -8.45 12.41 16.56
CA ASP A 16 -9.39 11.81 15.60
C ASP A 16 -8.74 10.67 14.78
N LEU A 17 -7.44 10.80 14.49
CA LEU A 17 -6.71 9.81 13.71
C LEU A 17 -6.39 8.57 14.56
N LYS A 18 -6.11 8.74 15.84
CA LYS A 18 -5.96 7.63 16.81
C LYS A 18 -7.25 6.85 16.95
N ASP A 19 -8.38 7.54 17.10
CA ASP A 19 -9.69 6.90 17.17
C ASP A 19 -9.98 6.13 15.88
N LYS A 20 -9.64 6.67 14.71
CA LYS A 20 -9.77 5.96 13.42
C LYS A 20 -8.88 4.73 13.35
N ALA A 21 -7.63 4.83 13.83
CA ALA A 21 -6.67 3.72 13.87
C ALA A 21 -7.15 2.59 14.77
N GLU A 22 -7.58 2.91 15.99
CA GLU A 22 -8.12 1.92 16.91
C GLU A 22 -9.37 1.23 16.34
N ASN A 23 -10.31 2.01 15.79
CA ASN A 23 -11.53 1.47 15.22
C ASN A 23 -11.26 0.52 14.04
N ILE A 24 -10.30 0.85 13.15
CA ILE A 24 -10.01 -0.01 12.01
C ILE A 24 -9.27 -1.28 12.42
N VAL A 25 -8.30 -1.20 13.34
CA VAL A 25 -7.60 -2.37 13.89
C VAL A 25 -8.59 -3.34 14.55
N ASN A 26 -9.50 -2.81 15.37
CA ASN A 26 -10.52 -3.62 16.04
C ASN A 26 -11.47 -4.27 15.02
N PHE A 27 -11.86 -3.52 13.97
CA PHE A 27 -12.70 -4.06 12.90
C PHE A 27 -11.98 -5.15 12.10
N THR A 28 -10.74 -4.93 11.65
CA THR A 28 -9.95 -5.94 10.95
C THR A 28 -9.78 -7.19 11.79
N SER A 29 -9.41 -7.03 13.06
CA SER A 29 -9.26 -8.16 13.99
C SER A 29 -10.55 -8.95 14.12
N SER A 30 -11.70 -8.28 14.24
CA SER A 30 -13.00 -8.94 14.29
C SER A 30 -13.33 -9.70 13.00
N VAL A 31 -12.99 -9.16 11.84
CA VAL A 31 -13.21 -9.84 10.55
C VAL A 31 -12.35 -11.10 10.45
N LEU A 32 -11.08 -11.01 10.84
CA LEU A 32 -10.13 -12.13 10.73
C LEU A 32 -10.41 -13.23 11.75
N LEU A 33 -10.99 -12.90 12.91
CA LEU A 33 -11.34 -13.90 13.95
C LEU A 33 -12.39 -14.92 13.48
N ASP A 34 -13.26 -14.53 12.55
CA ASP A 34 -14.35 -15.39 12.06
C ASP A 34 -13.91 -16.30 10.89
N LEU A 35 -12.65 -16.19 10.44
CA LEU A 35 -12.12 -16.93 9.29
C LEU A 35 -11.54 -18.28 9.66
N SER A 36 -11.54 -19.21 8.69
CA SER A 36 -10.86 -20.49 8.85
C SER A 36 -9.35 -20.34 8.75
N ASP A 37 -8.60 -21.31 9.26
CA ASP A 37 -7.13 -21.33 9.12
C ASP A 37 -6.71 -21.32 7.63
N GLU A 38 -7.48 -22.00 6.77
CA GLU A 38 -7.24 -22.02 5.32
C GLU A 38 -7.40 -20.62 4.69
N ASP A 39 -8.44 -19.87 5.09
CA ASP A 39 -8.65 -18.50 4.63
C ASP A 39 -7.54 -17.57 5.11
N ILE A 40 -7.10 -17.73 6.37
CA ILE A 40 -6.01 -16.92 6.95
C ILE A 40 -4.69 -17.19 6.22
N ASP A 41 -4.39 -18.44 5.90
CA ASP A 41 -3.18 -18.78 5.15
C ASP A 41 -3.24 -18.27 3.70
N ALA A 42 -4.41 -18.34 3.06
CA ALA A 42 -4.62 -17.74 1.74
C ALA A 42 -4.44 -16.21 1.77
N ILE A 43 -4.96 -15.53 2.79
CA ILE A 43 -4.78 -14.08 2.98
C ILE A 43 -3.30 -13.73 3.09
N LYS A 44 -2.55 -14.43 3.96
CA LYS A 44 -1.10 -14.19 4.11
C LYS A 44 -0.35 -14.39 2.81
N HIS A 45 -0.68 -15.46 2.07
CA HIS A 45 -0.04 -15.71 0.79
C HIS A 45 -0.28 -14.57 -0.22
N VAL A 46 -1.52 -14.05 -0.28
CA VAL A 46 -1.86 -12.91 -1.14
C VAL A 46 -1.18 -11.62 -0.65
N GLU A 47 -1.05 -11.42 0.67
CA GLU A 47 -0.31 -10.30 1.25
C GLU A 47 1.19 -10.34 0.90
N ASP A 48 1.80 -11.52 0.90
CA ASP A 48 3.21 -11.70 0.50
C ASP A 48 3.43 -11.33 -0.98
N ILE A 49 2.53 -11.77 -1.87
CA ILE A 49 2.57 -11.40 -3.30
C ILE A 49 2.38 -9.89 -3.46
N PHE A 50 1.41 -9.31 -2.75
CA PHE A 50 1.17 -7.88 -2.76
C PHE A 50 2.38 -7.07 -2.27
N ALA A 51 3.08 -7.55 -1.24
CA ALA A 51 4.29 -6.89 -0.72
C ALA A 51 5.38 -6.82 -1.79
N SER A 52 5.61 -7.89 -2.55
CA SER A 52 6.56 -7.90 -3.68
C SER A 52 6.18 -6.87 -4.77
N LEU A 53 4.90 -6.79 -5.11
CA LEU A 53 4.39 -5.78 -6.05
C LEU A 53 4.59 -4.35 -5.53
N GLN A 54 4.29 -4.12 -4.24
CA GLN A 54 4.46 -2.81 -3.61
C GLN A 54 5.93 -2.38 -3.64
N ASP A 55 6.86 -3.28 -3.29
CA ASP A 55 8.29 -2.99 -3.30
C ASP A 55 8.78 -2.67 -4.71
N SER A 56 8.31 -3.41 -5.71
CA SER A 56 8.62 -3.15 -7.12
C SER A 56 8.11 -1.78 -7.58
N LEU A 57 6.87 -1.44 -7.24
CA LEU A 57 6.27 -0.13 -7.53
C LEU A 57 7.06 1.01 -6.88
N PHE A 58 7.44 0.84 -5.62
CA PHE A 58 8.14 1.86 -4.85
C PHE A 58 9.55 2.07 -5.39
N SER A 59 10.26 0.99 -5.68
CA SER A 59 11.59 1.01 -6.28
C SER A 59 11.60 1.66 -7.66
N ASN A 60 10.65 1.29 -8.53
CA ASN A 60 10.53 1.89 -9.86
C ASN A 60 10.17 3.38 -9.76
N SER A 61 9.26 3.76 -8.86
CA SER A 61 8.90 5.17 -8.62
C SER A 61 10.09 5.98 -8.13
N ASP A 62 10.87 5.46 -7.19
CA ASP A 62 12.10 6.10 -6.72
C ASP A 62 13.14 6.26 -7.84
N THR A 63 13.23 5.27 -8.73
CA THR A 63 14.12 5.28 -9.89
C THR A 63 13.69 6.33 -10.90
N ILE A 64 12.39 6.43 -11.21
CA ILE A 64 11.80 7.47 -12.07
C ILE A 64 12.12 8.86 -11.51
N LEU A 65 11.88 9.08 -10.20
CA LEU A 65 12.17 10.37 -9.54
C LEU A 65 13.66 10.75 -9.57
N ARG A 66 14.55 9.76 -9.66
CA ARG A 66 16.01 9.96 -9.72
C ARG A 66 16.54 9.91 -11.15
N SER A 67 15.73 9.58 -12.15
CA SER A 67 16.18 9.30 -13.52
C SER A 67 17.00 10.45 -14.15
N GLU A 68 16.62 11.70 -13.89
CA GLU A 68 17.37 12.88 -14.32
C GLU A 68 18.76 12.97 -13.69
N ARG A 69 18.88 12.59 -12.42
CA ARG A 69 20.16 12.58 -11.67
C ARG A 69 21.04 11.38 -12.05
N LEU A 70 20.43 10.30 -12.50
CA LEU A 70 21.11 9.05 -12.89
C LEU A 70 21.59 9.07 -14.35
N GLY A 71 21.27 10.12 -15.11
CA GLY A 71 21.75 10.27 -16.49
C GLY A 71 21.10 9.29 -17.48
N PHE A 72 19.86 8.86 -17.20
CA PHE A 72 19.15 7.91 -18.04
C PHE A 72 18.82 8.47 -19.43
N THR A 73 18.88 7.61 -20.43
CA THR A 73 18.50 7.97 -21.80
C THR A 73 16.98 8.18 -21.89
N GLU A 74 16.51 8.69 -23.03
CA GLU A 74 15.06 8.77 -23.30
C GLU A 74 14.43 7.38 -23.36
N ASP A 75 15.11 6.41 -23.99
CA ASP A 75 14.65 5.03 -24.07
C ASP A 75 14.57 4.35 -22.69
N ASP A 76 15.54 4.59 -21.80
CA ASP A 76 15.51 4.06 -20.44
C ASP A 76 14.33 4.64 -19.65
N ARG A 77 14.07 5.95 -19.78
CA ARG A 77 12.92 6.59 -19.13
C ARG A 77 11.60 6.03 -19.63
N LYS A 78 11.48 5.81 -20.95
CA LYS A 78 10.29 5.18 -21.54
C LYS A 78 10.03 3.79 -20.97
N LYS A 79 11.08 2.96 -20.80
CA LYS A 79 10.96 1.63 -20.20
C LYS A 79 10.49 1.69 -18.73
N LEU A 80 10.99 2.64 -17.96
CA LEU A 80 10.56 2.82 -16.57
C LEU A 80 9.09 3.25 -16.48
N ASP A 81 8.65 4.14 -17.37
CA ASP A 81 7.25 4.58 -17.45
C ASP A 81 6.33 3.43 -17.87
N GLU A 82 6.73 2.62 -18.86
CA GLU A 82 6.00 1.41 -19.27
C GLU A 82 5.91 0.39 -18.13
N LEU A 83 7.02 0.15 -17.42
CA LEU A 83 7.03 -0.72 -16.25
C LEU A 83 6.11 -0.18 -15.14
N GLN A 84 6.11 1.14 -14.91
CA GLN A 84 5.24 1.76 -13.91
C GLN A 84 3.75 1.53 -14.24
N ILE A 85 3.38 1.62 -15.52
CA ILE A 85 2.00 1.36 -15.98
C ILE A 85 1.63 -0.10 -15.71
N ILE A 86 2.48 -1.06 -16.09
CA ILE A 86 2.24 -2.49 -15.89
C ILE A 86 2.06 -2.81 -14.40
N LEU A 87 2.95 -2.30 -13.55
CA LEU A 87 2.88 -2.53 -12.11
C LEU A 87 1.61 -1.89 -11.49
N LEU A 88 1.20 -0.70 -11.95
CA LEU A 88 -0.04 -0.06 -11.50
C LEU A 88 -1.29 -0.78 -12.00
N ASP A 89 -1.23 -1.47 -13.12
CA ASP A 89 -2.32 -2.31 -13.60
C ASP A 89 -2.45 -3.57 -12.72
N LYS A 90 -1.34 -4.26 -12.41
CA LYS A 90 -1.34 -5.34 -11.41
C LYS A 90 -1.88 -4.88 -10.05
N TRP A 91 -1.54 -3.67 -9.61
CA TRP A 91 -2.06 -3.11 -8.36
C TRP A 91 -3.59 -2.97 -8.34
N LYS A 92 -4.18 -2.61 -9.50
CA LYS A 92 -5.64 -2.52 -9.65
C LYS A 92 -6.30 -3.89 -9.66
N GLU A 93 -5.63 -4.93 -10.12
CA GLU A 93 -6.15 -6.31 -10.08
C GLU A 93 -6.37 -6.80 -8.63
N PHE A 94 -5.59 -6.30 -7.67
CA PHE A 94 -5.84 -6.50 -6.23
C PHE A 94 -7.01 -5.67 -5.67
N GLY A 95 -7.69 -4.87 -6.50
CA GLY A 95 -8.82 -4.03 -6.10
C GLY A 95 -8.43 -2.66 -5.53
N PHE A 96 -7.17 -2.27 -5.63
CA PHE A 96 -6.71 -0.98 -5.11
C PHE A 96 -6.68 0.12 -6.17
N THR A 97 -7.00 1.34 -5.75
CA THR A 97 -6.93 2.52 -6.61
C THR A 97 -5.50 3.04 -6.71
N VAL A 98 -5.20 3.77 -7.80
CA VAL A 98 -3.93 4.51 -7.94
C VAL A 98 -3.78 5.56 -6.83
N SER A 99 -4.88 6.16 -6.35
CA SER A 99 -4.85 7.07 -5.20
C SER A 99 -4.41 6.40 -3.91
N PHE A 100 -4.76 5.13 -3.69
CA PHE A 100 -4.31 4.36 -2.54
C PHE A 100 -2.80 4.12 -2.61
N PHE A 101 -2.28 3.75 -3.79
CA PHE A 101 -0.85 3.68 -4.07
C PHE A 101 -0.14 5.01 -3.76
N HIS A 102 -0.60 6.12 -4.33
CA HIS A 102 0.04 7.42 -4.10
C HIS A 102 0.10 7.80 -2.62
N ARG A 103 -0.97 7.54 -1.86
CA ARG A 103 -1.00 7.83 -0.41
C ARG A 103 0.02 6.99 0.35
N LEU A 104 0.04 5.67 0.12
CA LEU A 104 1.02 4.77 0.75
C LEU A 104 2.46 5.17 0.40
N TYR A 105 2.74 5.42 -0.88
CA TYR A 105 4.07 5.80 -1.33
C TYR A 105 4.52 7.15 -0.76
N GLN A 106 3.64 8.14 -0.70
CA GLN A 106 3.95 9.44 -0.09
C GLN A 106 4.26 9.31 1.39
N ILE A 107 3.45 8.55 2.15
CA ILE A 107 3.69 8.29 3.57
C ILE A 107 5.04 7.59 3.75
N GLN A 108 5.31 6.51 3.01
CA GLN A 108 6.58 5.78 3.10
C GLN A 108 7.78 6.71 2.86
N ARG A 109 7.70 7.58 1.85
CA ARG A 109 8.78 8.54 1.57
C ARG A 109 8.93 9.59 2.67
N GLN A 110 7.83 10.09 3.20
CA GLN A 110 7.84 11.07 4.29
C GLN A 110 8.35 10.46 5.59
N MET A 111 8.10 9.18 5.87
CA MET A 111 8.64 8.49 7.06
C MET A 111 10.18 8.44 7.04
N ASN A 112 10.80 8.54 5.87
CA ASN A 112 12.25 8.62 5.71
C ASN A 112 12.81 10.06 5.86
N ASP A 113 11.95 11.05 6.08
CA ASP A 113 12.35 12.44 6.30
C ASP A 113 12.88 12.63 7.74
N SER A 114 14.12 13.11 7.84
CA SER A 114 14.79 13.36 9.12
C SER A 114 14.30 14.60 9.87
N GLU A 115 13.50 15.48 9.23
CA GLU A 115 13.10 16.77 9.79
C GLU A 115 11.70 16.77 10.45
N LEU A 116 11.08 15.59 10.58
CA LEU A 116 9.74 15.48 11.17
C LEU A 116 9.76 15.72 12.69
N ASN A 117 8.81 16.52 13.16
CA ASN A 117 8.55 16.62 14.58
C ASN A 117 7.78 15.38 15.10
N ALA A 118 7.72 15.22 16.43
CA ALA A 118 7.08 14.06 17.05
C ALA A 118 5.61 13.86 16.66
N ASN A 119 4.84 14.95 16.54
CA ASN A 119 3.43 14.89 16.14
C ASN A 119 3.27 14.43 14.68
N GLN A 120 4.12 14.94 13.78
CA GLN A 120 4.12 14.55 12.37
C GLN A 120 4.53 13.08 12.19
N LYS A 121 5.54 12.62 12.94
CA LYS A 121 5.95 11.23 12.92
C LYS A 121 4.83 10.30 13.39
N GLU A 122 4.22 10.59 14.53
CA GLU A 122 3.07 9.84 15.03
C GLU A 122 1.91 9.83 14.02
N ARG A 123 1.68 10.97 13.35
CA ARG A 123 0.65 11.05 12.32
C ARG A 123 0.93 10.12 11.14
N LEU A 124 2.17 10.06 10.65
CA LEU A 124 2.56 9.14 9.58
C LEU A 124 2.41 7.69 10.02
N ASP A 125 2.85 7.36 11.24
CA ASP A 125 2.70 6.01 11.79
C ASP A 125 1.22 5.58 11.83
N LEU A 126 0.33 6.47 12.29
CA LEU A 126 -1.12 6.22 12.32
C LEU A 126 -1.72 6.10 10.91
N LEU A 127 -1.35 6.98 9.98
CA LEU A 127 -1.83 6.89 8.59
C LEU A 127 -1.36 5.59 7.93
N PHE A 128 -0.10 5.21 8.15
CA PHE A 128 0.47 3.98 7.64
C PHE A 128 -0.23 2.74 8.22
N GLN A 129 -0.49 2.74 9.53
CA GLN A 129 -1.25 1.68 10.19
C GLN A 129 -2.65 1.56 9.57
N ILE A 130 -3.41 2.67 9.48
CA ILE A 130 -4.76 2.66 8.93
C ILE A 130 -4.78 2.14 7.48
N LEU A 131 -3.83 2.58 6.64
CA LEU A 131 -3.76 2.11 5.25
C LEU A 131 -3.39 0.62 5.17
N ASN A 132 -2.49 0.12 6.02
CA ASN A 132 -2.18 -1.31 6.06
C ASN A 132 -3.39 -2.15 6.50
N GLU A 133 -4.14 -1.70 7.50
CA GLU A 133 -5.39 -2.36 7.92
C GLU A 133 -6.44 -2.36 6.79
N GLN A 134 -6.59 -1.24 6.06
CA GLN A 134 -7.45 -1.19 4.87
C GLN A 134 -6.99 -2.17 3.79
N LYS A 135 -5.68 -2.29 3.58
CA LYS A 135 -5.10 -3.25 2.62
C LYS A 135 -5.44 -4.69 3.02
N THR A 136 -5.18 -5.06 4.27
CA THR A 136 -5.48 -6.40 4.79
C THR A 136 -6.97 -6.73 4.64
N LEU A 137 -7.86 -5.78 4.95
CA LEU A 137 -9.30 -5.96 4.76
C LEU A 137 -9.69 -6.19 3.30
N VAL A 138 -9.15 -5.41 2.36
CA VAL A 138 -9.45 -5.58 0.92
C VAL A 138 -8.98 -6.96 0.44
N ILE A 139 -7.77 -7.37 0.84
CA ILE A 139 -7.24 -8.70 0.51
C ILE A 139 -8.13 -9.80 1.11
N ALA A 140 -8.49 -9.68 2.38
CA ALA A 140 -9.38 -10.62 3.06
C ALA A 140 -10.73 -10.74 2.36
N PHE A 141 -11.36 -9.63 1.99
CA PHE A 141 -12.62 -9.63 1.25
C PHE A 141 -12.48 -10.26 -0.14
N ASN A 142 -11.37 -10.03 -0.84
CA ASN A 142 -11.12 -10.65 -2.13
C ASN A 142 -10.99 -12.17 -2.00
N VAL A 143 -10.17 -12.66 -1.04
CA VAL A 143 -9.99 -14.09 -0.78
C VAL A 143 -11.32 -14.77 -0.42
N MET A 144 -12.10 -14.15 0.49
CA MET A 144 -13.42 -14.67 0.88
C MET A 144 -14.44 -14.67 -0.27
N SER A 145 -14.36 -13.70 -1.18
CA SER A 145 -15.32 -13.54 -2.29
C SER A 145 -14.95 -14.39 -3.51
N SER A 146 -13.68 -14.73 -3.69
CA SER A 146 -13.21 -15.59 -4.77
C SER A 146 -13.50 -17.06 -4.41
N LYS A 147 -14.49 -17.68 -5.07
CA LYS A 147 -14.70 -19.14 -5.01
C LYS A 147 -13.63 -19.95 -5.77
N ASP A 148 -12.74 -19.26 -6.48
CA ASP A 148 -11.62 -19.83 -7.22
C ASP A 148 -10.31 -19.28 -6.61
N SER A 149 -9.27 -20.12 -6.55
CA SER A 149 -7.97 -19.77 -5.97
C SER A 149 -7.45 -18.42 -6.50
N PRO A 150 -6.82 -17.60 -5.64
CA PRO A 150 -6.26 -16.31 -6.07
C PRO A 150 -5.30 -16.53 -7.25
N VAL A 151 -5.45 -15.69 -8.28
CA VAL A 151 -4.55 -15.68 -9.44
C VAL A 151 -3.15 -15.37 -8.93
N ILE A 152 -2.29 -16.39 -8.92
CA ILE A 152 -0.87 -16.24 -8.62
C ILE A 152 -0.28 -15.47 -9.80
N LEU A 153 -0.03 -14.18 -9.60
CA LEU A 153 0.74 -13.37 -10.54
C LEU A 153 2.21 -13.65 -10.27
N ASP A 154 2.86 -14.33 -11.22
CA ASP A 154 4.30 -14.46 -11.21
C ASP A 154 4.91 -13.08 -11.51
N VAL A 155 5.53 -12.46 -10.50
CA VAL A 155 6.18 -11.15 -10.62
C VAL A 155 7.55 -11.30 -11.29
N ASP A 156 8.13 -12.51 -11.25
CA ASP A 156 9.45 -12.82 -11.83
C ASP A 156 9.47 -12.79 -13.37
N GLU A 157 8.31 -12.83 -14.05
CA GLU A 157 8.25 -12.68 -15.51
C GLU A 157 8.61 -11.26 -16.01
N TYR A 158 8.70 -10.27 -15.11
CA TYR A 158 8.88 -8.87 -15.46
C TYR A 158 10.09 -8.19 -14.78
N MET A 159 10.92 -8.95 -14.04
CA MET A 159 12.22 -8.51 -13.49
C MET A 159 13.38 -9.03 -14.34
#